data_AF-A0A527HIN1-F1
#
_entry.id   AF-A0A527HIN1-F1
#
_cell.length_a   1.000
_cell.length_b   1.000
_cell.length_c   1.000
_cell.angle_alpha   90.00
_cell.angle_beta   90.00
_cell.angle_gamma   90.00
#
_symmetry.space_group_name_H-M   'P 1'
#
loop_
_entity.id
_entity.type
_entity.pdbx_description
1 polymer ?
#
loop_
_entity_poly.entity_id
_entity_poly.type
_entity_poly.pdbx_seq_one_letter_code
_entity_poly.pdbx_strand_id
1 'polypeptide(L)'
;MTPLVDILRQERFLTGTKAVCREGFCGACTVHVDDEAVPSCLKPIGLVQGCAVTTIEGLSSGNQALHPLQANFEAADAVQCGMCFPGMVMSLSAFVRDNPHASRPEIKAAMVGNICRCTGYERIVDAVADWLDQARMAGQVVGGIHV
;
A
#
# COMPACT_ATOMS: atom_id res chain seq x y z
N MET A 1 -15.43 12.79 -16.28
CA MET A 1 -15.47 12.25 -14.91
C MET A 1 -14.06 12.35 -14.34
N THR A 2 -13.86 13.11 -13.25
CA THR A 2 -12.51 13.36 -12.70
C THR A 2 -12.06 12.18 -11.82
N PRO A 3 -10.91 11.54 -12.12
CA PRO A 3 -10.33 10.48 -11.29
C PRO A 3 -9.86 11.02 -9.93
N LEU A 4 -9.99 10.20 -8.88
CA LEU A 4 -9.50 10.53 -7.53
C LEU A 4 -8.00 10.85 -7.53
N VAL A 5 -7.21 10.14 -8.34
CA VAL A 5 -5.75 10.38 -8.43
C VAL A 5 -5.40 11.81 -8.85
N ASP A 6 -6.22 12.44 -9.70
CA ASP A 6 -5.94 13.81 -10.16
C ASP A 6 -6.22 14.81 -9.03
N ILE A 7 -7.32 14.64 -8.28
CA ILE A 7 -7.65 15.48 -7.11
C ILE A 7 -6.57 15.36 -6.03
N LEU A 8 -6.16 14.14 -5.69
CA LEU A 8 -5.13 13.89 -4.69
C LEU A 8 -3.81 14.59 -5.05
N ARG A 9 -3.39 14.50 -6.31
CA ARG A 9 -2.10 15.02 -6.75
C ARG A 9 -2.10 16.51 -7.08
N GLN A 10 -3.14 17.00 -7.74
CA GLN A 10 -3.18 18.35 -8.33
C GLN A 10 -3.84 19.39 -7.41
N GLU A 11 -4.82 18.98 -6.61
CA GLU A 11 -5.56 19.91 -5.74
C GLU A 11 -5.19 19.75 -4.26
N ARG A 12 -4.91 18.52 -3.81
CA ARG A 12 -4.49 18.23 -2.43
C ARG A 12 -2.98 18.14 -2.24
N PHE A 13 -2.20 18.13 -3.32
CA PHE A 13 -0.74 18.02 -3.30
C PHE A 13 -0.20 16.77 -2.57
N LEU A 14 -1.02 15.73 -2.41
CA LEU A 14 -0.65 14.40 -1.91
C LEU A 14 -0.04 13.60 -3.07
N THR A 15 1.22 13.91 -3.37
CA THR A 15 1.93 13.45 -4.57
C THR A 15 2.62 12.09 -4.43
N GLY A 16 2.52 11.46 -3.26
CA GLY A 16 2.96 10.10 -3.00
C GLY A 16 2.24 9.10 -3.89
N THR A 17 0.92 9.21 -4.03
CA THR A 17 0.14 8.40 -4.99
C THR A 17 0.57 8.71 -6.43
N LYS A 18 0.90 7.69 -7.25
CA LYS A 18 1.47 7.91 -8.59
C LYS A 18 0.48 7.57 -9.71
N ALA A 19 0.29 8.51 -10.64
CA ALA A 19 -0.53 8.31 -11.85
C ALA A 19 0.36 7.81 -13.01
N VAL A 20 0.63 6.50 -13.06
CA VAL A 20 1.55 5.90 -14.06
C VAL A 20 0.81 5.42 -15.31
N CYS A 21 0.10 4.28 -15.26
CA CYS A 21 -0.61 3.75 -16.45
C CYS A 21 -1.97 4.42 -16.70
N ARG A 22 -2.67 4.87 -15.64
CA ARG A 22 -4.05 5.39 -15.70
C ARG A 22 -5.11 4.40 -16.23
N GLU A 23 -4.80 3.10 -16.21
CA GLU A 23 -5.65 2.03 -16.77
C GLU A 23 -6.04 0.97 -15.73
N GLY A 24 -5.72 1.19 -14.44
CA GLY A 24 -5.97 0.22 -13.36
C GLY A 24 -5.00 -0.97 -13.32
N PHE A 25 -4.01 -1.01 -14.20
CA PHE A 25 -3.13 -2.17 -14.35
C PHE A 25 -1.91 -2.19 -13.41
N CYS A 26 -1.26 -1.04 -13.19
CA CYS A 26 0.05 -1.00 -12.53
C CYS A 26 0.05 -0.89 -11.00
N GLY A 27 -1.08 -0.52 -10.38
CA GLY A 27 -1.22 -0.37 -8.92
C GLY A 27 -0.51 0.81 -8.28
N ALA A 28 0.35 1.55 -8.99
CA ALA A 28 1.10 2.68 -8.42
C ALA A 28 0.22 3.82 -7.87
N CYS A 29 -1.06 3.84 -8.25
CA CYS A 29 -2.08 4.79 -7.79
C CYS A 29 -2.96 4.26 -6.64
N THR A 30 -2.66 3.09 -6.08
CA THR A 30 -3.51 2.50 -5.03
C THR A 30 -3.52 3.37 -3.77
N VAL A 31 -4.71 3.58 -3.23
CA VAL A 31 -5.01 4.27 -1.97
C VAL A 31 -6.05 3.46 -1.21
N HIS A 32 -6.29 3.76 0.06
CA HIS A 32 -7.43 3.20 0.78
C HIS A 32 -8.64 4.12 0.68
N VAL A 33 -9.81 3.57 0.40
CA VAL A 33 -11.10 4.25 0.50
C VAL A 33 -11.97 3.41 1.40
N ASP A 34 -12.34 3.93 2.58
CA ASP A 34 -13.00 3.18 3.66
C ASP A 34 -12.25 1.87 3.96
N ASP A 35 -10.93 1.98 4.19
CA ASP A 35 -9.99 0.89 4.47
C ASP A 35 -9.78 -0.15 3.34
N GLU A 36 -10.45 0.01 2.20
CA GLU A 36 -10.29 -0.86 1.03
C GLU A 36 -9.25 -0.33 0.04
N ALA A 37 -8.31 -1.18 -0.37
CA ALA A 37 -7.29 -0.83 -1.35
C ALA A 37 -7.88 -0.75 -2.76
N VAL A 38 -7.89 0.45 -3.36
CA VAL A 38 -8.49 0.70 -4.68
C VAL A 38 -7.55 1.47 -5.62
N PRO A 39 -7.56 1.18 -6.93
CA PRO A 39 -6.83 1.98 -7.92
C PRO A 39 -7.50 3.35 -8.11
N SER A 40 -6.92 4.41 -7.53
CA SER A 40 -7.51 5.76 -7.57
C SER A 40 -7.66 6.35 -8.98
N CYS A 41 -6.95 5.83 -9.98
CA CYS A 41 -7.12 6.24 -11.38
C CYS A 41 -8.45 5.77 -12.00
N LEU A 42 -9.07 4.72 -11.45
CA LEU A 42 -10.37 4.21 -11.88
C LEU A 42 -11.51 4.64 -10.95
N LYS A 43 -11.21 5.25 -9.80
CA LYS A 43 -12.21 5.73 -8.83
C LYS A 43 -12.63 7.17 -9.18
N PRO A 44 -13.89 7.43 -9.55
CA PRO A 44 -14.40 8.78 -9.76
C PRO A 44 -14.48 9.55 -8.45
N ILE A 45 -14.06 10.82 -8.42
CA ILE A 45 -14.16 11.64 -7.19
C ILE A 45 -15.60 11.76 -6.67
N GLY A 46 -16.59 11.82 -7.57
CA GLY A 46 -18.00 11.91 -7.20
C GLY A 46 -18.53 10.69 -6.42
N LEU A 47 -17.82 9.56 -6.45
CA LEU A 47 -18.17 8.34 -5.69
C LEU A 47 -17.38 8.21 -4.38
N VAL A 48 -16.63 9.24 -4.00
CA VAL A 48 -15.78 9.25 -2.79
C VAL A 48 -16.33 10.22 -1.74
N GLN A 49 -17.45 10.89 -2.04
CA GLN A 49 -18.08 11.80 -1.09
C GLN A 49 -18.51 11.04 0.17
N GLY A 50 -18.03 11.50 1.33
CA GLY A 50 -18.33 10.89 2.63
C GLY A 50 -17.42 9.71 3.02
N CYS A 51 -16.58 9.22 2.11
CA CYS A 51 -15.61 8.17 2.39
C CYS A 51 -14.35 8.71 3.10
N ALA A 52 -13.73 7.88 3.94
CA ALA A 52 -12.38 8.11 4.42
C ALA A 52 -11.38 7.73 3.32
N VAL A 53 -10.42 8.62 3.02
CA VAL A 53 -9.37 8.35 2.03
C VAL A 53 -8.00 8.43 2.71
N THR A 54 -7.28 7.32 2.71
CA THR A 54 -5.90 7.25 3.22
C THR A 54 -4.95 7.06 2.06
N THR A 55 -3.93 7.90 1.96
CA THR A 55 -2.83 7.79 1.00
C THR A 55 -1.56 7.34 1.72
N ILE A 56 -0.48 7.14 0.98
CA ILE A 56 0.82 6.75 1.56
C ILE A 56 1.31 7.73 2.64
N GLU A 57 0.99 9.01 2.49
CA GLU A 57 1.33 10.08 3.44
C GLU A 57 0.58 9.95 4.78
N GLY A 58 -0.60 9.32 4.77
CA GLY A 58 -1.46 9.14 5.95
C GLY A 58 -1.36 7.75 6.58
N LEU A 59 -0.51 6.86 6.07
CA LEU A 59 -0.46 5.46 6.51
C LEU A 59 0.24 5.26 7.87
N SER A 60 1.18 6.13 8.22
CA SER A 60 1.80 6.14 9.55
C SER A 60 0.81 6.66 10.59
N SER A 61 0.70 5.99 11.74
CA SER A 61 -0.20 6.38 12.84
C SER A 61 0.56 6.66 14.15
N GLY A 62 0.05 7.61 14.94
CA GLY A 62 0.57 7.91 16.28
C GLY A 62 1.96 8.56 16.26
N ASN A 63 2.85 8.15 17.17
CA ASN A 63 4.21 8.68 17.29
C ASN A 63 5.23 7.97 16.38
N GLN A 64 4.80 7.04 15.53
CA GLN A 64 5.71 6.31 14.64
C GLN A 64 5.91 7.08 13.34
N ALA A 65 7.18 7.31 12.98
CA ALA A 65 7.55 8.01 11.74
C ALA A 65 7.26 7.19 10.48
N LEU A 66 7.27 5.85 10.58
CA LEU A 66 7.01 4.93 9.49
C LEU A 66 6.01 3.86 9.93
N HIS A 67 5.13 3.47 9.02
CA HIS A 67 4.35 2.25 9.16
C HIS A 67 5.31 1.04 9.16
N PRO A 68 5.07 -0.04 9.94
CA PRO A 68 5.96 -1.19 10.02
C PRO A 68 6.34 -1.81 8.66
N LEU A 69 5.39 -1.85 7.72
CA LEU A 69 5.67 -2.28 6.34
C LEU A 69 6.69 -1.37 5.61
N GLN A 70 6.59 -0.05 5.79
CA GLN A 70 7.54 0.91 5.20
C GLN A 70 8.94 0.70 5.79
N ALA A 71 9.05 0.49 7.11
CA ALA A 71 10.32 0.23 7.79
C ALA A 71 10.96 -1.10 7.34
N ASN A 72 10.17 -2.17 7.18
CA ASN A 72 10.69 -3.44 6.68
C ASN A 72 11.15 -3.35 5.22
N PHE A 73 10.42 -2.60 4.39
CA PHE A 73 10.83 -2.33 3.01
C PHE A 73 12.12 -1.51 2.92
N GLU A 74 12.34 -0.55 3.82
CA GLU A 74 13.61 0.17 3.93
C GLU A 74 14.74 -0.78 4.35
N ALA A 75 14.54 -1.56 5.42
CA ALA A 75 15.54 -2.48 5.95
C ALA A 75 15.96 -3.57 4.94
N ALA A 76 15.03 -4.03 4.11
CA ALA A 76 15.28 -5.05 3.08
C ALA A 76 15.85 -4.48 1.76
N ASP A 77 16.08 -3.16 1.67
CA ASP A 77 16.50 -2.50 0.43
C ASP A 77 15.55 -2.88 -0.74
N ALA A 78 14.25 -2.80 -0.45
CA ALA A 78 13.16 -3.13 -1.37
C ALA A 78 12.72 -1.92 -2.23
N VAL A 79 13.43 -0.78 -2.15
CA VAL A 79 13.10 0.46 -2.86
C VAL A 79 14.28 0.92 -3.69
N GLN A 80 14.06 1.07 -5.00
CA GLN A 80 15.03 1.67 -5.91
C GLN A 80 14.50 3.02 -6.41
N CYS A 81 13.82 3.06 -7.56
CA CYS A 81 13.25 4.30 -8.10
C CYS A 81 12.06 4.86 -7.29
N GLY A 82 11.49 4.05 -6.38
CA GLY A 82 10.36 4.43 -5.52
C GLY A 82 9.01 4.61 -6.23
N MET A 83 8.91 4.40 -7.55
CA MET A 83 7.71 4.77 -8.31
C MET A 83 6.49 3.88 -8.04
N CYS A 84 6.68 2.57 -7.88
CA CYS A 84 5.60 1.65 -7.55
C CYS A 84 5.29 1.61 -6.06
N PHE A 85 6.21 2.11 -5.24
CA PHE A 85 6.29 1.81 -3.82
C PHE A 85 5.12 2.35 -3.00
N PRO A 86 4.63 3.59 -3.22
CA PRO A 86 3.42 4.07 -2.57
C PRO A 86 2.22 3.14 -2.75
N GLY A 87 1.87 2.80 -3.99
CA GLY A 87 0.74 1.91 -4.28
C GLY A 87 0.96 0.47 -3.78
N MET A 88 2.20 -0.01 -3.83
CA MET A 88 2.57 -1.33 -3.33
C MET A 88 2.42 -1.44 -1.82
N VAL A 89 2.86 -0.42 -1.07
CA VAL A 89 2.65 -0.33 0.38
C VAL A 89 1.17 -0.26 0.71
N MET A 90 0.39 0.58 0.02
CA MET A 90 -1.07 0.67 0.25
C MET A 90 -1.77 -0.67 -0.02
N SER A 91 -1.41 -1.37 -1.09
CA SER A 91 -2.03 -2.66 -1.41
C SER A 91 -1.67 -3.74 -0.38
N LEU A 92 -0.39 -3.84 -0.03
CA LEU A 92 0.09 -4.89 0.87
C LEU A 92 -0.27 -4.63 2.33
N SER A 93 -0.41 -3.37 2.77
CA SER A 93 -0.88 -3.07 4.12
C SER A 93 -2.34 -3.50 4.34
N ALA A 94 -3.21 -3.29 3.35
CA ALA A 94 -4.59 -3.80 3.40
C ALA A 94 -4.61 -5.34 3.36
N PHE A 95 -3.89 -5.95 2.43
CA PHE A 95 -3.81 -7.40 2.32
C PHE A 95 -3.34 -8.06 3.63
N VAL A 96 -2.27 -7.55 4.23
CA VAL A 96 -1.68 -8.13 5.43
C VAL A 96 -2.56 -7.94 6.67
N ARG A 97 -3.28 -6.82 6.80
CA ARG A 97 -4.31 -6.64 7.84
C ARG A 97 -5.33 -7.79 7.78
N ASP A 98 -5.78 -8.14 6.58
CA ASP A 98 -6.82 -9.14 6.40
C ASP A 98 -6.25 -10.59 6.38
N ASN A 99 -4.92 -10.73 6.21
CA ASN A 99 -4.22 -12.00 6.09
C ASN A 99 -2.93 -12.02 6.95
N PRO A 100 -3.02 -11.93 8.29
CA PRO A 100 -1.86 -11.87 9.18
C PRO A 100 -1.01 -13.16 9.19
N HIS A 101 -1.54 -14.24 8.61
CA HIS A 101 -0.87 -15.53 8.49
C HIS A 101 -0.43 -15.86 7.05
N ALA A 102 -0.45 -14.88 6.15
CA ALA A 102 -0.11 -15.09 4.75
C ALA A 102 1.27 -15.73 4.56
N SER A 103 1.32 -16.69 3.66
CA SER A 103 2.51 -17.36 3.16
C SER A 103 3.16 -16.55 2.02
N ARG A 104 4.42 -16.85 1.70
CA ARG A 104 5.11 -16.20 0.57
C ARG A 104 4.35 -16.30 -0.76
N PRO A 105 3.76 -17.46 -1.16
CA PRO A 105 2.93 -17.53 -2.35
C PRO A 105 1.70 -16.61 -2.32
N GLU A 106 1.04 -16.48 -1.16
CA GLU A 106 -0.12 -15.58 -1.00
C GLU A 106 0.31 -14.10 -1.08
N ILE A 107 1.45 -13.74 -0.49
CA ILE A 107 2.05 -12.41 -0.64
C ILE A 107 2.34 -12.10 -2.11
N LYS A 108 2.95 -13.04 -2.85
CA LYS A 108 3.21 -12.87 -4.29
C LYS A 108 1.90 -12.70 -5.08
N ALA A 109 0.86 -13.46 -4.75
CA ALA A 109 -0.45 -13.32 -5.38
C ALA A 109 -1.09 -11.96 -5.08
N ALA A 110 -0.96 -11.44 -3.86
CA ALA A 110 -1.45 -10.12 -3.47
C ALA A 110 -0.75 -8.96 -4.19
N MET A 111 0.46 -9.19 -4.70
CA MET A 111 1.19 -8.21 -5.52
C MET A 111 0.70 -8.15 -6.97
N VAL A 112 -0.20 -9.05 -7.39
CA VAL A 112 -0.85 -8.95 -8.71
C VAL A 112 -1.56 -7.59 -8.80
N GLY A 113 -1.33 -6.88 -9.89
CA GLY A 113 -1.82 -5.50 -10.05
C GLY A 113 -0.91 -4.44 -9.44
N ASN A 114 0.26 -4.79 -8.87
CA ASN A 114 1.29 -3.85 -8.41
C ASN A 114 2.63 -4.11 -9.12
N ILE A 115 2.90 -3.36 -10.19
CA ILE A 115 4.04 -3.61 -11.08
C ILE A 115 5.28 -2.87 -10.58
N CYS A 116 6.36 -3.63 -10.37
CA CYS A 116 7.69 -3.08 -10.09
C CYS A 116 8.65 -3.40 -11.24
N ARG A 117 9.34 -2.39 -11.75
CA ARG A 117 10.34 -2.55 -12.82
C ARG A 117 11.77 -2.72 -12.34
N CYS A 118 12.02 -2.48 -11.06
CA CYS A 118 13.37 -2.30 -10.54
C CYS A 118 13.84 -3.48 -9.67
N THR A 119 12.97 -4.04 -8.83
CA THR A 119 13.40 -4.93 -7.74
C THR A 119 13.31 -6.42 -8.05
N GLY A 120 12.54 -6.83 -9.07
CA GLY A 120 12.27 -8.25 -9.32
C GLY A 120 11.44 -8.94 -8.22
N TYR A 121 10.78 -8.18 -7.34
CA TYR A 121 9.80 -8.60 -6.34
C TYR A 121 10.30 -9.39 -5.12
N GLU A 122 11.32 -10.23 -5.20
CA GLU A 122 11.68 -11.11 -4.07
C GLU A 122 11.98 -10.35 -2.77
N ARG A 123 12.71 -9.23 -2.82
CA ARG A 123 12.97 -8.41 -1.63
C ARG A 123 11.73 -7.78 -1.01
N ILE A 124 10.71 -7.50 -1.83
CA ILE A 124 9.42 -7.02 -1.34
C ILE A 124 8.72 -8.15 -0.59
N VAL A 125 8.75 -9.37 -1.13
CA VAL A 125 8.17 -10.55 -0.49
C VAL A 125 8.89 -10.88 0.82
N ASP A 126 10.22 -10.81 0.83
CA ASP A 126 11.05 -11.00 2.04
C ASP A 126 10.63 -10.01 3.13
N ALA A 127 10.54 -8.73 2.80
CA ALA A 127 10.20 -7.71 3.77
C ALA A 127 8.77 -7.82 4.33
N VAL A 128 7.79 -8.27 3.52
CA VAL A 128 6.44 -8.56 4.04
C VAL A 128 6.48 -9.78 4.97
N ALA A 129 7.18 -10.85 4.58
CA ALA A 129 7.29 -12.07 5.38
C ALA A 129 7.97 -11.78 6.74
N ASP A 130 9.05 -11.01 6.72
CA ASP A 130 9.78 -10.59 7.91
C ASP A 130 8.89 -9.76 8.84
N TRP A 131 8.08 -8.84 8.30
CA TRP A 131 7.12 -8.08 9.09
C TRP A 131 6.07 -9.00 9.76
N LEU A 132 5.50 -9.95 9.02
CA LEU A 132 4.53 -10.91 9.57
C LEU A 132 5.14 -11.75 10.70
N ASP A 133 6.38 -12.20 10.53
CA ASP A 133 7.08 -12.98 11.55
C ASP A 133 7.41 -12.14 12.79
N GLN A 134 7.86 -10.90 12.62
CA GLN A 134 8.07 -9.96 13.73
C GLN A 134 6.78 -9.72 14.52
N ALA A 135 5.66 -9.50 13.82
CA ALA A 135 4.37 -9.25 14.47
C ALA A 135 3.88 -10.46 15.27
N ARG A 136 4.08 -11.68 14.75
CA ARG A 136 3.80 -12.94 15.46
C ARG A 136 4.64 -13.08 16.72
N MET A 137 5.95 -12.82 16.63
CA MET A 137 6.87 -12.90 17.77
C MET A 137 6.54 -11.87 18.85
N ALA A 138 6.09 -10.68 18.46
CA ALA A 138 5.73 -9.60 19.37
C ALA A 138 4.32 -9.76 19.99
N GLY A 139 3.53 -10.76 19.57
CA GLY A 139 2.13 -10.90 19.98
C GLY A 139 1.27 -9.71 19.54
N GLN A 140 1.69 -8.97 18.51
CA GLN A 140 1.01 -7.79 18.02
C GLN A 140 -0.01 -8.17 16.95
N VAL A 141 -1.21 -7.59 17.05
CA VAL A 141 -2.21 -7.70 15.99
C VAL A 141 -1.74 -6.87 14.79
N VAL A 142 -1.53 -7.54 13.67
CA VAL A 142 -1.27 -6.87 12.39
C VAL A 142 -2.57 -6.25 11.92
N GLY A 143 -2.70 -4.92 12.03
CA GLY A 143 -3.87 -4.20 11.50
C GLY A 143 -5.04 -4.00 12.45
N GLY A 144 -4.79 -3.84 13.76
CA GLY A 144 -5.72 -3.13 14.64
C GLY A 144 -7.14 -3.69 14.73
N ILE A 145 -7.31 -4.98 15.05
CA ILE A 145 -8.56 -5.50 15.62
C ILE A 145 -8.20 -6.43 16.79
N HIS A 146 -8.46 -5.96 18.02
CA HIS A 146 -8.60 -6.85 19.17
C HIS A 146 -9.77 -7.81 18.92
N VAL A 147 -9.58 -9.11 19.18
CA VAL A 147 -10.70 -9.95 19.61
C VAL A 147 -11.04 -9.57 21.05
#